data_AF-A0A529X8X6-F1
#
_entry.id   AF-A0A529X8X6-F1
#
_cell.length_a   1.000
_cell.length_b   1.000
_cell.length_c   1.000
_cell.angle_alpha   90.00
_cell.angle_beta   90.00
_cell.angle_gamma   90.00
#
_symmetry.space_group_name_H-M   'P 1'
#
loop_
_entity.id
_entity.type
_entity.pdbx_description
1 polymer ?
#
loop_
_entity_poly.entity_id
_entity_poly.type
_entity_poly.pdbx_seq_one_letter_code
_entity_poly.pdbx_strand_id
1 'polypeptide(L)'
;APIYLATEAGIPVHVYVDETRPRNQGAQLTAWEMAGHGVPHTLIVDNAGGHLMQHGDIDMVIVGTDRTTANGDVCNKIGTYLKALAAADNDVPFYVALPSPTIDWTVADGLKEIPIEERSGDEVSLVWG
;
A
#
# COMPACT_ATOMS: atom_id res chain seq x y z
N ALA A 1 -11.35 5.80 -6.61
CA ALA A 1 -10.57 4.54 -6.61
C ALA A 1 -10.08 4.27 -8.02
N PRO A 2 -8.80 4.55 -8.33
CA PRO A 2 -8.28 4.51 -9.70
C PRO A 2 -8.40 3.13 -10.35
N ILE A 3 -8.25 2.05 -9.57
CA ILE A 3 -8.41 0.68 -10.06
C ILE A 3 -9.82 0.43 -10.61
N TYR A 4 -10.87 0.77 -9.85
CA TYR A 4 -12.24 0.55 -10.31
C TYR A 4 -12.57 1.37 -11.56
N LEU A 5 -12.14 2.64 -11.61
CA LEU A 5 -12.31 3.48 -12.79
C LEU A 5 -11.56 2.93 -14.01
N ALA A 6 -10.36 2.38 -13.81
CA ALA A 6 -9.59 1.74 -14.88
C ALA A 6 -10.31 0.49 -15.41
N THR A 7 -10.81 -0.36 -14.52
CA THR A 7 -11.60 -1.55 -14.88
C THR A 7 -12.88 -1.18 -15.62
N GLU A 8 -13.64 -0.18 -15.15
CA GLU A 8 -14.85 0.33 -15.81
C GLU A 8 -14.55 0.92 -17.19
N ALA A 9 -13.38 1.53 -17.36
CA ALA A 9 -12.91 2.02 -18.66
C ALA A 9 -12.37 0.91 -19.58
N GLY A 10 -12.38 -0.35 -19.14
CA GLY A 10 -11.89 -1.49 -19.91
C GLY A 10 -10.37 -1.59 -20.00
N ILE A 11 -9.64 -0.91 -19.12
CA ILE A 11 -8.17 -1.03 -19.04
C ILE A 11 -7.87 -2.37 -18.35
N PRO A 12 -7.07 -3.26 -18.98
CA PRO A 12 -6.76 -4.56 -18.40
C PRO A 12 -5.77 -4.39 -17.24
N VAL A 13 -6.31 -4.35 -16.02
CA VAL A 13 -5.52 -4.26 -14.79
C VAL A 13 -5.61 -5.56 -14.01
N HIS A 14 -4.48 -6.01 -13.46
CA HIS A 14 -4.42 -7.07 -12.46
C HIS A 14 -3.76 -6.52 -11.19
N VAL A 15 -4.37 -6.77 -10.03
CA VAL A 15 -3.90 -6.20 -8.76
C VAL A 15 -3.23 -7.26 -7.91
N TYR A 16 -1.94 -7.10 -7.64
CA TYR A 16 -1.26 -7.83 -6.58
C TYR A 16 -1.52 -7.14 -5.24
N VAL A 17 -2.16 -7.86 -4.31
CA VAL A 17 -2.58 -7.34 -3.01
C VAL A 17 -1.66 -7.93 -1.94
N ASP A 18 -0.86 -7.11 -1.27
CA ASP A 18 -0.10 -7.52 -0.10
C ASP A 18 -1.05 -7.83 1.07
N GLU A 19 -0.83 -8.92 1.81
CA GLU A 19 -1.67 -9.29 2.96
C GLU A 19 -1.74 -8.20 4.02
N THR A 20 -0.66 -7.44 4.22
CA THR A 20 -0.51 -6.33 5.16
C THR A 20 -0.57 -6.79 6.63
N ARG A 21 0.44 -7.57 7.05
CA ARG A 21 0.59 -7.94 8.46
C ARG A 21 0.85 -6.71 9.35
N PRO A 22 0.49 -6.75 10.64
CA PRO A 22 -0.13 -7.87 11.35
C PRO A 22 -1.66 -8.00 11.18
N ARG A 23 -2.34 -6.93 10.78
CA ARG A 23 -3.82 -6.87 10.80
C ARG A 23 -4.48 -7.43 9.54
N ASN A 24 -3.70 -7.85 8.56
CA ASN A 24 -4.16 -8.53 7.36
C ASN A 24 -5.19 -7.71 6.56
N GLN A 25 -5.07 -6.38 6.55
CA GLN A 25 -6.08 -5.54 5.88
C GLN A 25 -6.16 -5.81 4.39
N GLY A 26 -5.04 -6.06 3.71
CA GLY A 26 -5.07 -6.39 2.29
C GLY A 26 -5.75 -7.74 2.02
N ALA A 27 -5.48 -8.74 2.87
CA ALA A 27 -6.13 -10.04 2.77
C ALA A 27 -7.64 -9.99 3.10
N GLN A 28 -8.03 -9.26 4.14
CA GLN A 28 -9.40 -9.28 4.65
C GLN A 28 -10.32 -8.25 4.01
N LEU A 29 -9.79 -7.09 3.59
CA LEU A 29 -10.58 -5.98 3.06
C LEU A 29 -10.31 -5.81 1.57
N THR A 30 -9.06 -5.55 1.18
CA THR A 30 -8.75 -5.20 -0.21
C THR A 30 -9.07 -6.35 -1.17
N ALA A 31 -8.63 -7.58 -0.88
CA ALA A 31 -8.94 -8.74 -1.70
C ALA A 31 -10.45 -9.02 -1.77
N TRP A 32 -11.16 -8.85 -0.65
CA TRP A 32 -12.62 -8.99 -0.61
C TRP A 32 -13.32 -7.95 -1.50
N GLU A 33 -12.90 -6.68 -1.45
CA GLU A 33 -13.45 -5.62 -2.31
C GLU A 33 -13.14 -5.88 -3.80
N MET A 34 -11.91 -6.27 -4.13
CA MET A 34 -11.54 -6.62 -5.51
C MET A 34 -12.41 -7.75 -6.06
N ALA A 35 -12.63 -8.80 -5.26
CA ALA A 35 -13.51 -9.90 -5.62
C ALA A 35 -14.96 -9.43 -5.82
N GLY A 36 -15.47 -8.58 -4.93
CA GLY A 36 -16.82 -8.00 -5.02
C GLY A 36 -17.05 -7.16 -6.28
N HIS A 37 -16.01 -6.49 -6.78
CA HIS A 37 -16.04 -5.69 -8.00
C HIS A 37 -15.59 -6.44 -9.27
N GLY A 38 -15.27 -7.74 -9.16
CA GLY A 38 -14.81 -8.54 -10.30
C GLY A 38 -13.46 -8.10 -10.87
N VAL A 39 -12.64 -7.40 -10.06
CA VAL A 39 -11.29 -6.99 -10.46
C VAL A 39 -10.35 -8.20 -10.37
N PRO A 40 -9.61 -8.55 -11.44
CA PRO A 40 -8.58 -9.58 -11.39
C PRO A 40 -7.52 -9.21 -10.34
N HIS A 41 -7.30 -10.10 -9.38
CA HIS A 41 -6.36 -9.85 -8.30
C HIS A 41 -5.70 -11.14 -7.79
N THR A 42 -4.58 -10.99 -7.10
CA THR A 42 -3.86 -12.07 -6.42
C THR A 42 -3.38 -11.57 -5.07
N LEU A 43 -3.81 -12.26 -4.00
CA LEU A 43 -3.30 -12.03 -2.66
C LEU A 43 -1.90 -12.63 -2.53
N ILE A 44 -0.95 -11.84 -2.02
CA ILE A 44 0.44 -12.24 -1.82
C ILE A 44 0.89 -11.91 -0.39
N VAL A 45 1.90 -12.63 0.09
CA VAL A 45 2.58 -12.27 1.35
C VAL A 45 3.37 -10.97 1.15
N ASP A 46 3.54 -10.20 2.22
CA ASP A 46 4.18 -8.88 2.16
C ASP A 46 5.59 -8.92 1.53
N ASN A 47 6.32 -10.02 1.72
CA ASN A 47 7.70 -10.12 1.21
C ASN A 47 7.77 -10.51 -0.28
N ALA A 48 6.66 -10.94 -0.90
CA ALA A 48 6.65 -11.36 -2.29
C ALA A 48 6.65 -10.17 -3.26
N GLY A 49 6.14 -9.00 -2.87
CA GLY A 49 6.01 -7.86 -3.78
C GLY A 49 7.36 -7.42 -4.40
N GLY A 50 8.43 -7.36 -3.60
CA GLY A 50 9.76 -7.03 -4.13
C GLY A 50 10.30 -8.11 -5.06
N HIS A 51 10.02 -9.39 -4.79
CA HIS A 51 10.40 -10.49 -5.67
C HIS A 51 9.68 -10.40 -7.02
N LEU A 52 8.39 -10.06 -7.03
CA LEU A 52 7.62 -9.84 -8.26
C LEU A 52 8.15 -8.64 -9.07
N MET A 53 8.54 -7.55 -8.40
CA MET A 53 9.17 -6.40 -9.06
C MET A 53 10.47 -6.80 -9.76
N GLN A 54 11.33 -7.61 -9.10
CA GLN A 54 12.57 -8.13 -9.70
C GLN A 54 12.35 -8.98 -10.95
N HIS A 55 11.18 -9.60 -11.09
CA HIS A 55 10.83 -10.43 -12.25
C HIS A 55 10.11 -9.64 -13.35
N GLY A 56 9.87 -8.35 -13.13
CA GLY A 56 9.15 -7.49 -14.08
C GLY A 56 7.64 -7.75 -14.10
N ASP A 57 7.08 -8.38 -13.07
CA ASP A 57 5.65 -8.69 -12.98
C ASP A 57 4.80 -7.48 -12.51
N ILE A 58 5.45 -6.39 -12.09
CA ILE A 58 4.79 -5.20 -11.51
C ILE A 58 5.14 -3.96 -12.33
N ASP A 59 4.13 -3.37 -12.98
CA ASP A 59 4.31 -2.15 -13.80
C ASP A 59 4.35 -0.85 -12.98
N MET A 60 3.65 -0.82 -11.84
CA MET A 60 3.60 0.32 -10.93
C MET A 60 3.17 -0.09 -9.53
N VAL A 61 3.58 0.70 -8.53
CA VAL A 61 3.07 0.58 -7.16
C VAL A 61 2.18 1.78 -6.85
N ILE A 62 1.02 1.52 -6.25
CA ILE A 62 0.12 2.56 -5.75
C ILE A 62 -0.32 2.23 -4.32
N VAL A 63 -0.16 3.20 -3.41
CA VAL A 63 -0.55 3.07 -2.00
C VAL A 63 -1.43 4.23 -1.56
N GLY A 64 -2.10 4.07 -0.42
CA GLY A 64 -2.74 5.17 0.28
C GLY A 64 -1.78 5.98 1.15
N THR A 65 -2.34 6.83 2.00
CA THR A 65 -1.62 7.55 3.04
C THR A 65 -2.50 7.68 4.29
N ASP A 66 -1.86 7.60 5.46
CA ASP A 66 -2.48 7.96 6.74
C ASP A 66 -2.25 9.46 7.02
N ARG A 67 -1.05 9.97 6.70
CA ARG A 67 -0.69 11.40 6.79
C ARG A 67 0.43 11.74 5.82
N THR A 68 0.33 12.87 5.11
CA THR A 68 1.39 13.39 4.24
C THR A 68 1.86 14.75 4.74
N THR A 69 3.16 15.00 4.80
CA THR A 69 3.72 16.29 5.25
C THR A 69 3.64 17.36 4.16
N ALA A 70 3.87 18.62 4.52
CA ALA A 70 3.97 19.72 3.55
C ALA A 70 5.07 19.53 2.49
N ASN A 71 6.11 18.75 2.80
CA ASN A 71 7.22 18.43 1.90
C ASN A 71 7.00 17.14 1.09
N GLY A 72 5.90 16.44 1.33
CA GLY A 72 5.56 15.20 0.62
C GLY A 72 6.10 13.92 1.26
N ASP A 73 6.58 13.95 2.50
CA ASP A 73 6.87 12.72 3.23
C ASP A 73 5.55 12.02 3.55
N VAL A 74 5.49 10.71 3.33
CA VAL A 74 4.26 9.93 3.46
C VAL A 74 4.37 8.97 4.64
N CYS A 75 3.55 9.21 5.66
CA CYS A 75 3.23 8.23 6.68
C CYS A 75 2.04 7.39 6.19
N ASN A 76 2.21 6.09 6.19
CA ASN A 76 1.19 5.12 5.82
C ASN A 76 1.43 3.82 6.61
N LYS A 77 0.62 2.78 6.33
CA LYS A 77 0.79 1.46 6.92
C LYS A 77 2.23 0.95 6.82
N ILE A 78 2.70 0.33 7.92
CA ILE A 78 4.01 -0.33 8.00
C ILE A 78 4.19 -1.28 6.81
N GLY A 79 5.40 -1.30 6.23
CA GLY A 79 5.71 -1.99 4.98
C GLY A 79 5.76 -1.07 3.76
N THR A 80 5.01 0.04 3.74
CA THR A 80 5.00 1.00 2.61
C THR A 80 6.39 1.49 2.21
N TYR A 81 7.24 1.84 3.20
CA TYR A 81 8.61 2.27 2.94
C TYR A 81 9.45 1.17 2.26
N LEU A 82 9.31 -0.08 2.70
CA LEU A 82 10.03 -1.20 2.08
C LEU A 82 9.58 -1.45 0.65
N LYS A 83 8.30 -1.22 0.34
CA LYS A 83 7.77 -1.26 -1.03
C LYS A 83 8.33 -0.14 -1.89
N ALA A 84 8.46 1.07 -1.34
CA ALA A 84 9.07 2.19 -2.04
C ALA A 84 10.54 1.92 -2.35
N LEU A 85 11.29 1.33 -1.42
CA LEU A 85 12.67 0.91 -1.66
C LEU A 85 12.78 -0.17 -2.74
N ALA A 86 11.95 -1.22 -2.66
CA ALA A 86 11.94 -2.28 -3.66
C ALA A 86 11.55 -1.75 -5.05
N ALA A 87 10.56 -0.87 -5.12
CA ALA A 87 10.15 -0.24 -6.38
C ALA A 87 11.28 0.61 -6.97
N ALA A 88 11.95 1.42 -6.15
CA ALA A 88 13.09 2.24 -6.59
C ALA A 88 14.28 1.39 -7.07
N ASP A 89 14.60 0.28 -6.39
CA ASP A 89 15.68 -0.64 -6.78
C ASP A 89 15.41 -1.37 -8.11
N ASN A 90 14.12 -1.47 -8.50
CA ASN A 90 13.68 -2.17 -9.71
C ASN A 90 13.13 -1.21 -10.78
N ASP A 91 13.37 0.10 -10.65
CA ASP A 91 12.87 1.15 -11.56
C ASP A 91 11.35 1.12 -11.80
N VAL A 92 10.59 0.64 -10.80
CA VAL A 92 9.12 0.62 -10.83
C VAL A 92 8.58 1.93 -10.26
N PRO A 93 7.70 2.66 -10.97
CA PRO A 93 7.15 3.91 -10.48
C PRO A 93 6.28 3.70 -9.24
N PHE A 94 6.50 4.52 -8.22
CA PHE A 94 5.80 4.45 -6.93
C PHE A 94 4.90 5.68 -6.72
N TYR A 95 3.61 5.46 -6.57
CA TYR A 95 2.60 6.49 -6.41
C TYR A 95 1.90 6.42 -5.06
N VAL A 96 1.60 7.58 -4.52
CA VAL A 96 0.75 7.73 -3.33
C VAL A 96 -0.53 8.43 -3.75
N ALA A 97 -1.65 7.74 -3.60
CA ALA A 97 -2.98 8.28 -3.86
C ALA A 97 -3.58 8.80 -2.56
N LEU A 98 -3.83 10.12 -2.52
CA LEU A 98 -4.36 10.78 -1.33
C LEU A 98 -5.36 11.89 -1.67
N PRO A 99 -6.41 12.09 -0.86
CA PRO A 99 -7.21 13.30 -0.94
C PRO A 99 -6.45 14.46 -0.28
N SER A 100 -6.65 15.69 -0.75
CA SER A 100 -5.94 16.87 -0.23
C SER A 100 -6.03 17.10 1.29
N PRO A 101 -7.11 16.71 2.02
CA PRO A 101 -7.16 16.87 3.48
C PRO A 101 -6.18 15.99 4.25
N THR A 102 -5.59 14.95 3.64
CA THR A 102 -4.58 14.11 4.32
C THR A 102 -3.20 14.77 4.36
N ILE A 103 -3.04 15.93 3.70
CA ILE A 103 -1.83 16.74 3.77
C ILE A 103 -1.89 17.59 5.04
N ASP A 104 -0.98 17.32 5.97
CA ASP A 104 -0.74 18.11 7.16
C ASP A 104 0.26 19.22 6.83
N TRP A 105 -0.29 20.40 6.49
CA TRP A 105 0.50 21.59 6.14
C TRP A 105 1.31 22.15 7.32
N THR A 106 1.12 21.63 8.54
CA THR A 106 1.83 22.11 9.73
C THR A 106 3.09 21.31 10.04
N VAL A 107 3.28 20.18 9.36
CA VAL A 107 4.41 19.25 9.56
C VAL A 107 5.32 19.28 8.34
N ALA A 108 6.64 19.33 8.56
CA ALA A 108 7.64 19.39 7.49
C ALA A 108 8.54 18.16 7.40
N ASP A 109 8.84 17.50 8.53
CA ASP A 109 9.73 16.34 8.63
C ASP A 109 8.95 15.12 9.14
N GLY A 110 8.64 14.20 8.22
CA GLY A 110 7.84 13.01 8.51
C GLY A 110 8.50 12.06 9.53
N LEU A 111 9.84 12.03 9.61
CA LEU A 111 10.55 11.13 10.52
C LEU A 111 10.61 11.70 11.95
N LYS A 112 10.77 13.01 12.10
CA LYS A 112 10.91 13.64 13.41
C LYS A 112 9.58 14.05 14.05
N GLU A 113 8.60 14.42 13.23
CA GLU A 113 7.40 15.11 13.71
C GLU A 113 6.14 14.24 13.68
N ILE A 114 6.07 13.20 12.83
CA ILE A 114 4.91 12.31 12.82
C ILE A 114 5.07 11.24 13.91
N PRO A 115 4.19 11.20 14.92
CA PRO A 115 4.21 10.13 15.91
C PRO A 115 3.80 8.81 15.25
N ILE A 116 4.62 7.78 15.42
CA ILE A 116 4.29 6.43 14.97
C ILE A 116 3.51 5.72 16.07
N GLU A 117 2.32 5.23 15.73
CA GLU A 117 1.52 4.40 16.63
C GLU A 117 2.21 3.06 16.87
N GLU A 118 2.57 2.78 18.12
CA GLU A 118 2.96 1.44 18.56
C GLU A 118 1.75 0.74 19.21
N ARG A 119 1.53 -0.52 18.84
CA ARG A 119 0.39 -1.33 19.26
C ARG A 119 0.86 -2.56 20.03
N SER A 120 -0.08 -3.29 20.65
CA SER A 120 0.25 -4.52 21.40
C SER A 120 0.97 -5.53 20.52
N GLY A 121 2.02 -6.16 21.08
CA GLY A 121 2.72 -7.27 20.43
C GLY A 121 1.83 -8.49 20.16
N ASP A 122 0.67 -8.57 20.81
CA ASP A 122 -0.34 -9.60 20.56
C ASP A 122 -0.85 -9.58 19.11
N GLU A 123 -0.90 -8.41 18.46
CA GLU A 123 -1.30 -8.34 17.05
C GLU A 123 -0.31 -9.08 16.14
N VAL A 124 0.95 -9.21 16.56
CA VAL A 124 1.98 -9.97 15.84
C VAL A 124 2.00 -11.43 16.29
N SER A 125 1.94 -11.70 17.60
CA SER A 125 2.09 -13.06 18.14
C SER A 125 0.85 -13.94 17.97
N LEU A 126 -0.33 -13.35 17.80
CA LEU A 126 -1.59 -14.02 17.57
C LEU A 126 -2.17 -13.65 16.21
N VAL A 127 -2.86 -14.60 15.58
CA VAL A 127 -3.59 -14.39 14.33
C VAL A 127 -5.06 -14.69 14.58
N TRP A 128 -5.92 -13.74 14.22
CA TRP A 128 -7.37 -13.89 14.29
C TRP A 128 -7.91 -14.05 12.86
N GLY A 129 -8.76 -15.06 12.66
CA GLY A 129 -9.37 -15.41 11.38
C GLY A 129 -10.72 -16.09 11.59
#